data_AF-A0A317ZZY0-F1
#
_entry.id   AF-A0A317ZZY0-F1
#
_cell.length_a   1.000
_cell.length_b   1.000
_cell.length_c   1.000
_cell.angle_alpha   90.00
_cell.angle_beta   90.00
_cell.angle_gamma   90.00
#
_symmetry.space_group_name_H-M   'P 1'
#
loop_
_entity.id
_entity.type
_entity.pdbx_description
1 polymer ?
#
loop_
_entity_poly.entity_id
_entity_poly.type
_entity_poly.pdbx_seq_one_letter_code
_entity_poly.pdbx_strand_id
1 'polypeptide(L)'
;MQCSHCKKIAITSKPEPLCEDCALDTALSLLAVCRLSESSIHALIQSGFNIPVITDRHYSATDIAKELGISAQRVGKIANANHLKTADHGQWRLSQAANSSKQIETFFYNDKGREKLKQLLR
;
A
#
# COMPACT_ATOMS: atom_id res chain seq x y z
N MET A 1 -8.16 -25.22 32.74
CA MET A 1 -6.91 -24.52 33.18
C MET A 1 -7.17 -23.02 33.27
N GLN A 2 -6.50 -22.30 34.17
CA GLN A 2 -6.64 -20.84 34.30
C GLN A 2 -5.48 -20.14 33.59
N CYS A 3 -5.76 -18.99 32.97
CA CYS A 3 -4.74 -18.13 32.39
C CYS A 3 -3.74 -17.74 33.49
N SER A 4 -2.45 -18.00 33.25
CA SER A 4 -1.38 -17.66 34.20
C SER A 4 -1.34 -16.17 34.54
N HIS A 5 -1.77 -15.34 33.59
CA HIS A 5 -1.69 -13.88 33.68
C HIS A 5 -2.93 -13.22 34.30
N CYS A 6 -4.15 -13.65 33.96
CA CYS A 6 -5.40 -13.00 34.42
C CYS A 6 -6.35 -13.91 35.20
N LYS A 7 -5.96 -15.18 35.42
CA LYS A 7 -6.70 -16.22 36.17
C LYS A 7 -8.08 -16.60 35.62
N LYS A 8 -8.56 -15.97 34.54
CA LYS A 8 -9.76 -16.40 33.80
C LYS A 8 -9.56 -17.78 33.18
N ILE A 9 -10.65 -18.44 32.80
CA ILE A 9 -10.61 -19.74 32.12
C ILE A 9 -9.80 -19.60 30.83
N ALA A 10 -8.74 -20.41 30.69
CA ALA A 10 -7.91 -20.45 29.49
C ALA A 10 -8.47 -21.48 28.51
N ILE A 11 -8.53 -21.08 27.24
CA ILE A 11 -8.82 -21.98 26.12
C ILE A 11 -7.48 -22.37 25.53
N THR A 12 -7.17 -23.66 25.53
CA THR A 12 -6.01 -24.22 24.84
C THR A 12 -6.49 -25.10 23.72
N SER A 13 -6.63 -24.55 22.53
CA SER A 13 -6.69 -25.34 21.31
C SER A 13 -5.26 -25.66 20.88
N LYS A 14 -5.01 -26.93 20.53
CA LYS A 14 -3.77 -27.30 19.84
C LYS A 14 -3.79 -26.61 18.47
N PRO A 15 -2.78 -25.82 18.09
CA PRO A 15 -2.77 -25.18 16.77
C PRO A 15 -2.76 -26.26 15.69
N GLU A 16 -3.59 -26.09 14.67
CA GLU A 16 -3.57 -26.96 13.49
C GLU A 16 -2.27 -26.74 12.73
N PRO A 17 -1.60 -27.81 12.25
CA PRO A 17 -0.41 -27.67 11.44
C PRO A 17 -0.77 -27.05 10.08
N LEU A 18 -0.06 -25.98 9.71
CA LEU A 18 -0.20 -25.30 8.42
C LEU A 18 1.07 -25.54 7.58
N CYS A 19 0.93 -25.57 6.26
CA CYS A 19 2.09 -25.43 5.38
C CYS A 19 2.64 -24.00 5.46
N GLU A 20 3.83 -23.76 4.90
CA GLU A 20 4.52 -22.46 4.97
C GLU A 20 3.65 -21.32 4.42
N ASP A 21 3.05 -21.49 3.24
CA ASP A 21 2.20 -20.48 2.60
C ASP A 21 0.94 -20.18 3.44
N CYS A 22 0.23 -21.21 3.91
CA CYS A 22 -0.98 -21.01 4.72
C CYS A 22 -0.68 -20.40 6.10
N ALA A 23 0.49 -20.70 6.68
CA ALA A 23 0.95 -20.09 7.91
C ALA A 23 1.22 -18.59 7.70
N LEU A 24 1.83 -18.23 6.57
CA LEU A 24 2.11 -16.84 6.22
C LEU A 24 0.80 -16.06 6.00
N ASP A 25 -0.14 -16.59 5.22
CA ASP A 25 -1.44 -15.94 4.97
C ASP A 25 -2.25 -15.73 6.26
N THR A 26 -2.25 -16.72 7.15
CA THR A 26 -2.93 -16.65 8.44
C THR A 26 -2.28 -15.58 9.33
N ALA A 27 -0.95 -15.54 9.39
CA ALA A 27 -0.21 -14.54 10.15
C ALA A 27 -0.48 -13.12 9.64
N LEU A 28 -0.45 -12.91 8.32
CA LEU A 28 -0.75 -11.63 7.70
C LEU A 28 -2.19 -11.18 7.98
N SER A 29 -3.15 -12.10 7.90
CA SER A 29 -4.55 -11.83 8.22
C SER A 29 -4.73 -11.40 9.68
N LEU A 30 -4.07 -12.09 10.62
CA LEU A 30 -4.11 -11.72 12.05
C LEU A 30 -3.45 -10.35 12.29
N LEU A 31 -2.29 -10.09 11.68
CA LEU A 31 -1.61 -8.80 11.79
C LEU A 31 -2.47 -7.64 11.24
N ALA A 32 -3.21 -7.87 10.16
CA ALA A 32 -4.14 -6.90 9.60
C ALA A 32 -5.28 -6.55 10.58
N VAL A 33 -5.78 -7.54 11.33
CA VAL A 33 -6.84 -7.34 12.33
C VAL A 33 -6.32 -6.66 13.61
N CYS A 34 -5.03 -6.85 13.94
CA CYS A 34 -4.44 -6.33 15.18
C CYS A 34 -4.28 -4.80 15.25
N ARG A 35 -4.57 -4.05 14.16
CA ARG A 35 -4.43 -2.57 14.10
C ARG A 35 -3.15 -2.07 14.78
N LEU A 36 -2.02 -2.71 14.48
CA LEU A 36 -0.74 -2.40 15.10
C LEU A 36 -0.43 -0.91 14.95
N SER A 37 0.08 -0.31 16.03
CA SER A 37 0.61 1.05 15.96
C SER A 37 1.79 1.12 14.99
N GLU A 38 2.00 2.26 14.36
CA GLU A 38 3.11 2.50 13.43
C GLU A 38 4.48 2.16 14.08
N SER A 39 4.63 2.49 15.37
CA SER A 39 5.82 2.15 16.15
C SER A 39 6.04 0.64 16.30
N SER A 40 4.97 -0.15 16.43
CA SER A 40 5.05 -1.61 16.51
C SER A 40 5.44 -2.23 15.17
N ILE A 41 4.93 -1.68 14.06
CA ILE A 41 5.30 -2.12 12.69
C ILE A 41 6.79 -1.85 12.46
N HIS A 42 7.28 -0.65 12.80
CA HIS A 42 8.69 -0.31 12.67
C HIS A 42 9.62 -1.23 13.46
N ALA A 43 9.28 -1.55 14.70
CA ALA A 43 10.10 -2.44 15.54
C ALA A 43 10.23 -3.84 14.94
N LEU A 44 9.15 -4.37 14.34
CA LEU A 44 9.16 -5.67 13.69
C LEU A 44 10.00 -5.67 12.40
N ILE A 45 9.91 -4.61 11.58
CA ILE A 45 10.76 -4.45 10.39
C ILE A 45 12.23 -4.39 10.78
N GLN A 46 12.57 -3.60 11.81
CA GLN A 46 13.95 -3.52 12.33
C GLN A 46 14.46 -4.86 12.86
N SER A 47 13.55 -5.72 13.34
CA SER A 47 13.87 -7.07 13.81
C SER A 47 14.00 -8.09 12.66
N GLY A 48 13.92 -7.66 11.40
CA GLY A 48 14.14 -8.49 10.22
C GLY A 48 12.88 -9.21 9.71
N PHE A 49 11.69 -8.90 10.24
CA PHE A 49 10.45 -9.46 9.73
C PHE A 49 10.02 -8.74 8.44
N ASN A 50 9.78 -9.51 7.38
CA ASN A 50 9.25 -8.99 6.12
C ASN A 50 7.74 -8.71 6.25
N ILE A 51 7.40 -7.55 6.78
CA ILE A 51 6.01 -7.11 6.93
C ILE A 51 5.60 -6.32 5.68
N PRO A 52 4.44 -6.63 5.07
CA PRO A 52 3.86 -5.77 4.06
C PRO A 52 3.46 -4.46 4.72
N VAL A 53 4.28 -3.44 4.55
CA VAL A 53 3.97 -2.09 5.00
C VAL A 53 2.87 -1.56 4.09
N ILE A 54 1.76 -1.13 4.69
CA ILE A 54 0.74 -0.38 3.97
C ILE A 54 1.39 0.96 3.61
N THR A 55 1.97 1.04 2.43
CA THR A 55 2.47 2.30 1.87
C THR A 55 1.28 3.22 1.61
N ASP A 56 1.49 4.52 1.70
CA ASP A 56 0.50 5.52 1.29
C ASP A 56 -0.10 5.15 -0.06
N ARG A 57 -1.38 5.43 -0.24
CA ARG A 57 -2.04 5.14 -1.51
C ARG A 57 -1.39 5.96 -2.62
N HIS A 58 -1.01 5.23 -3.67
CA HIS A 58 -0.38 5.79 -4.84
C HIS A 58 -1.27 5.50 -6.05
N TYR A 59 -1.45 6.51 -6.88
CA TYR A 59 -2.36 6.50 -8.00
C TYR A 59 -1.58 6.69 -9.28
N SER A 60 -1.80 5.84 -10.27
CA SER A 60 -1.31 6.11 -11.62
C SER A 60 -2.09 7.27 -12.25
N ALA A 61 -1.55 7.84 -13.33
CA ALA A 61 -2.31 8.80 -14.15
C ALA A 61 -3.63 8.20 -14.66
N THR A 62 -3.68 6.88 -14.88
CA THR A 62 -4.87 6.15 -15.31
C THR A 62 -5.92 6.08 -14.20
N ASP A 63 -5.52 5.87 -12.95
CA ASP A 63 -6.47 5.80 -11.83
C ASP A 63 -7.14 7.16 -11.60
N ILE A 64 -6.35 8.23 -11.60
CA ILE A 64 -6.86 9.61 -11.48
C ILE A 64 -7.76 9.96 -12.68
N ALA A 65 -7.36 9.56 -13.88
CA ALA A 65 -8.14 9.82 -15.08
C ALA A 65 -9.50 9.10 -15.07
N LYS A 66 -9.54 7.84 -14.62
CA LYS A 66 -10.78 7.09 -14.43
C LYS A 66 -11.69 7.77 -13.41
N GLU A 67 -11.13 8.22 -12.29
CA GLU A 67 -11.88 8.94 -11.26
C GLU A 67 -12.51 10.24 -11.80
N LEU A 68 -11.76 10.99 -12.63
CA LEU A 68 -12.20 12.26 -13.19
C LEU A 68 -12.98 12.14 -14.51
N GLY A 69 -13.16 10.94 -15.06
CA GLY A 69 -13.83 10.74 -16.35
C GLY A 69 -13.08 11.34 -17.55
N ILE A 70 -11.75 11.38 -17.50
CA ILE A 70 -10.88 11.93 -18.56
C ILE A 70 -9.85 10.89 -19.04
N SER A 71 -8.98 11.27 -19.97
CA SER A 71 -7.88 10.41 -20.41
C SER A 71 -6.62 10.54 -19.53
N ALA A 72 -5.88 9.44 -19.35
CA ALA A 72 -4.60 9.43 -18.63
C ALA A 72 -3.57 10.38 -19.28
N GLN A 73 -3.63 10.53 -20.60
CA GLN A 73 -2.79 11.47 -21.33
C GLN A 73 -3.06 12.93 -20.93
N ARG A 74 -4.33 13.30 -20.69
CA ARG A 74 -4.69 14.64 -20.21
C ARG A 74 -4.11 14.91 -18.82
N VAL A 75 -4.20 13.93 -17.90
CA VAL A 75 -3.57 14.00 -16.58
C VAL A 75 -2.06 14.21 -16.72
N GLY A 76 -1.39 13.39 -17.54
CA GLY A 76 0.06 13.49 -17.75
C GLY A 76 0.50 14.84 -18.34
N LYS A 77 -0.26 15.40 -19.28
CA LYS A 77 0.01 16.73 -19.85
C LYS A 77 -0.08 17.83 -18.80
N ILE A 78 -1.15 17.85 -18.01
CA ILE A 78 -1.33 18.85 -16.94
C ILE A 78 -0.27 18.70 -15.85
N ALA A 79 0.06 17.48 -15.46
CA ALA A 79 1.11 17.21 -14.48
C ALA A 79 2.48 17.75 -14.93
N ASN A 80 2.86 17.51 -16.19
CA ASN A 80 4.11 18.01 -16.75
C ASN A 80 4.10 19.55 -16.87
N ALA A 81 3.01 20.14 -17.36
CA ALA A 81 2.89 21.59 -17.54
C ALA A 81 2.95 22.38 -16.21
N ASN A 82 2.57 21.75 -15.10
CA ASN A 82 2.59 22.35 -13.77
C ASN A 82 3.72 21.80 -12.87
N HIS A 83 4.68 21.08 -13.45
CA HIS A 83 5.82 20.51 -12.72
C HIS A 83 5.43 19.68 -11.49
N LEU A 84 4.35 18.91 -11.56
CA LEU A 84 3.82 18.13 -10.42
C LEU A 84 4.54 16.81 -10.17
N LYS A 85 5.49 16.40 -11.04
CA LYS A 85 6.23 15.15 -10.87
C LYS A 85 7.42 15.33 -9.93
N THR A 86 7.13 15.67 -8.68
CA THR A 86 8.13 15.90 -7.63
C THR A 86 7.95 14.91 -6.48
N ALA A 87 8.98 14.73 -5.67
CA ALA A 87 8.95 13.84 -4.51
C ALA A 87 7.82 14.16 -3.50
N ASP A 88 7.37 15.43 -3.43
CA ASP A 88 6.26 15.81 -2.55
C ASP A 88 4.88 15.36 -3.06
N HIS A 89 4.74 15.18 -4.38
CA HIS A 89 3.48 14.81 -5.02
C HIS A 89 3.42 13.33 -5.47
N GLY A 90 4.48 12.57 -5.23
CA GLY A 90 4.54 11.17 -5.61
C GLY A 90 5.95 10.67 -5.87
N GLN A 91 6.05 9.56 -6.60
CA GLN A 91 7.32 8.90 -6.88
C GLN A 91 7.31 8.18 -8.22
N TRP A 92 8.50 8.05 -8.81
CA TRP A 92 8.72 7.20 -9.97
C TRP A 92 8.85 5.74 -9.54
N ARG A 93 8.23 4.83 -10.30
CA ARG A 93 8.30 3.38 -10.12
C ARG A 93 8.42 2.70 -11.47
N LEU A 94 9.09 1.55 -11.51
CA LEU A 94 9.03 0.67 -12.68
C LEU A 94 7.66 0.01 -12.74
N SER A 95 6.99 0.13 -13.88
CA SER A 95 5.73 -0.55 -14.18
C SER A 95 5.78 -1.18 -15.55
N GLN A 96 4.90 -2.14 -15.81
CA GLN A 96 4.71 -2.64 -17.17
C GLN A 96 3.98 -1.58 -18.02
N ALA A 97 4.35 -1.46 -19.30
CA ALA A 97 3.64 -0.62 -20.24
C ALA A 97 2.22 -1.16 -20.52
N ALA A 98 1.25 -0.26 -20.75
CA ALA A 98 -0.15 -0.66 -20.91
C ALA A 98 -0.41 -1.67 -22.05
N ASN A 99 0.38 -1.62 -23.12
CA ASN A 99 0.18 -2.42 -24.34
C ASN A 99 1.37 -3.34 -24.67
N SER A 100 2.29 -3.56 -23.73
CA SER A 100 3.51 -4.34 -23.99
C SER A 100 4.08 -4.93 -22.69
N SER A 101 4.84 -6.01 -22.79
CA SER A 101 5.61 -6.57 -21.67
C SER A 101 6.84 -5.73 -21.29
N LYS A 102 7.09 -4.62 -21.99
CA LYS A 102 8.19 -3.70 -21.69
C LYS A 102 8.00 -3.04 -20.31
N GLN A 103 9.05 -3.07 -19.49
CA GLN A 103 9.11 -2.25 -18.27
C GLN A 103 9.43 -0.80 -18.62
N ILE A 104 8.68 0.12 -18.03
CA ILE A 104 8.82 1.57 -18.21
C ILE A 104 8.77 2.27 -16.85
N GLU A 105 9.36 3.45 -16.79
CA GLU A 105 9.25 4.31 -15.62
C GLU A 105 7.91 5.06 -15.64
N THR A 106 7.13 4.92 -14.58
CA THR A 106 5.82 5.56 -14.43
C THR A 106 5.78 6.34 -13.13
N PHE A 107 5.28 7.58 -13.20
CA PHE A 107 5.06 8.40 -12.02
C PHE A 107 3.73 8.03 -11.36
N PHE A 108 3.79 7.68 -10.08
CA PHE A 108 2.63 7.43 -9.25
C PHE A 108 2.44 8.61 -8.28
N TYR A 109 1.24 9.19 -8.28
CA TYR A 109 0.89 10.32 -7.45
C TYR A 109 0.45 9.85 -6.06
N ASN A 110 0.89 10.51 -5.02
CA ASN A 110 0.31 10.35 -3.68
C ASN A 110 -0.99 11.19 -3.57
N ASP A 111 -1.61 11.20 -2.39
CA ASP A 111 -2.83 11.98 -2.17
C ASP A 111 -2.65 13.48 -2.44
N LYS A 112 -1.51 14.09 -2.09
CA LYS A 112 -1.24 15.50 -2.38
C LYS A 112 -1.21 15.77 -3.89
N GLY A 113 -0.49 14.94 -4.65
CA GLY A 113 -0.40 15.03 -6.11
C GLY A 113 -1.77 14.86 -6.78
N ARG A 114 -2.55 13.88 -6.30
CA ARG A 114 -3.93 13.64 -6.75
C ARG A 114 -4.83 14.85 -6.50
N GLU A 115 -4.85 15.39 -5.29
CA GLU A 115 -5.69 16.55 -4.96
C GLU A 115 -5.27 17.81 -5.74
N LYS A 116 -3.96 18.03 -5.93
CA LYS A 116 -3.48 19.13 -6.77
C LYS A 116 -3.92 18.99 -8.24
N LEU A 117 -3.85 17.77 -8.78
CA LEU A 117 -4.33 17.49 -10.13
C LEU A 117 -5.83 17.74 -10.28
N LYS A 118 -6.64 17.34 -9.30
CA LYS A 118 -8.09 17.62 -9.29
C LYS A 118 -8.39 19.11 -9.33
N GLN A 119 -7.62 19.92 -8.61
CA GLN A 119 -7.77 21.38 -8.62
C GLN A 119 -7.48 21.99 -10.00
N LEU A 120 -6.47 21.48 -10.72
CA LEU A 120 -6.07 21.97 -12.04
C LEU A 120 -6.95 21.45 -13.19
N LEU A 121 -7.67 20.35 -12.98
CA LEU A 121 -8.48 19.66 -13.98
C LEU A 121 -9.99 19.93 -13.83
N ARG A 122 -10.39 20.70 -12.80
CA ARG A 122 -11.76 21.20 -12.63
C ARG A 122 -12.16 22.18 -13.72
#